data_AF-A0A3B1E7N0-F1
#
_entry.id   AF-A0A3B1E7N0-F1
#
_cell.length_a   1.000
_cell.length_b   1.000
_cell.length_c   1.000
_cell.angle_alpha   90.00
_cell.angle_beta   90.00
_cell.angle_gamma   90.00
#
_symmetry.space_group_name_H-M   'P 1'
#
loop_
_entity.id
_entity.type
_entity.pdbx_description
1 polymer ?
#
loop_
_entity_poly.entity_id
_entity_poly.type
_entity_poly.pdbx_seq_one_letter_code
_entity_poly.pdbx_strand_id
1 'polypeptide(L)'
;MTYIYYEKKIELDIKKNLTSLNFYKNKKKKIQEYLLKIKRYIKKYIFLLYKKYLYGIKKYIIKVYINFILMLQVAMKKQNFWVTYFKKKIRRKYVIYNRLYSTLEQWKILESRFKYRIKKKRMLTEQREENIMCLNIYNIYLK
;
A
#
# COMPACT_ATOMS: atom_id res chain seq x y z
N MET A 1 7.54 10.13 -27.23
CA MET A 1 8.33 9.20 -26.39
C MET A 1 8.20 9.46 -24.88
N THR A 2 7.93 10.69 -24.43
CA THR A 2 7.80 11.05 -23.00
C THR A 2 6.56 10.46 -22.30
N TYR A 3 5.44 10.30 -22.99
CA TYR A 3 4.17 9.80 -22.43
C TYR A 3 4.25 8.38 -21.84
N ILE A 4 4.70 7.41 -22.66
CA ILE A 4 4.83 5.99 -22.27
C ILE A 4 5.77 5.85 -21.07
N TYR A 5 6.76 6.73 -20.96
CA TYR A 5 7.72 6.72 -19.87
C TYR A 5 7.08 7.14 -18.53
N TYR A 6 6.23 8.17 -18.50
CA TYR A 6 5.58 8.63 -17.27
C TYR A 6 4.54 7.63 -16.75
N GLU A 7 3.73 7.04 -17.62
CA GLU A 7 2.74 6.02 -17.22
C GLU A 7 3.44 4.78 -16.63
N LYS A 8 4.44 4.24 -17.35
CA LYS A 8 5.25 3.11 -16.85
C LYS A 8 5.94 3.42 -15.53
N LYS A 9 6.39 4.65 -15.33
CA LYS A 9 7.01 5.07 -14.05
C LYS A 9 6.00 5.02 -12.90
N ILE A 10 4.80 5.57 -13.09
CA ILE A 10 3.74 5.55 -12.07
C ILE A 10 3.32 4.11 -11.76
N GLU A 11 3.18 3.25 -12.76
CA GLU A 11 2.87 1.82 -12.56
C GLU A 11 3.95 1.08 -11.77
N LEU A 12 5.23 1.34 -12.08
CA LEU A 12 6.36 0.80 -11.32
C LEU A 12 6.34 1.27 -9.86
N ASP A 13 6.03 2.54 -9.63
CA ASP A 13 5.94 3.09 -8.28
C ASP A 13 4.74 2.51 -7.51
N ILE A 14 3.61 2.28 -8.16
CA ILE A 14 2.45 1.55 -7.59
C ILE A 14 2.87 0.14 -7.18
N LYS A 15 3.56 -0.60 -8.08
CA LYS A 15 4.03 -1.97 -7.81
C LYS A 15 5.01 -2.01 -6.63
N LYS A 16 5.99 -1.11 -6.59
CA LYS A 16 6.92 -0.95 -5.45
C LYS A 16 6.17 -0.60 -4.16
N ASN A 17 5.12 0.20 -4.25
CA ASN A 17 4.34 0.56 -3.08
C ASN A 17 3.56 -0.65 -2.54
N LEU A 18 2.94 -1.44 -3.41
CA LEU A 18 2.24 -2.69 -3.06
C LEU A 18 3.17 -3.72 -2.41
N THR A 19 4.36 -3.95 -2.97
CA THR A 19 5.33 -4.88 -2.36
C THR A 19 5.73 -4.45 -0.95
N SER A 20 6.02 -3.15 -0.77
CA SER A 20 6.34 -2.60 0.55
C SER A 20 5.16 -2.69 1.54
N LEU A 21 3.93 -2.50 1.07
CA LEU A 21 2.72 -2.59 1.87
C LEU A 21 2.48 -4.04 2.35
N ASN A 22 2.66 -5.01 1.45
CA ASN A 22 2.58 -6.44 1.78
C ASN A 22 3.66 -6.84 2.78
N PHE A 23 4.89 -6.36 2.62
CA PHE A 23 5.96 -6.57 3.59
C PHE A 23 5.58 -6.09 5.00
N TYR A 24 5.06 -4.85 5.13
CA TYR A 24 4.67 -4.32 6.43
C TYR A 24 3.48 -5.06 7.04
N LYS A 25 2.49 -5.46 6.24
CA LYS A 25 1.37 -6.31 6.69
C LYS A 25 1.88 -7.63 7.26
N ASN A 26 2.79 -8.30 6.54
CA ASN A 26 3.35 -9.58 6.96
C ASN A 26 4.19 -9.45 8.24
N LYS A 27 5.02 -8.40 8.35
CA LYS A 27 5.78 -8.13 9.58
C LYS A 27 4.87 -7.86 10.77
N LYS A 28 3.80 -7.07 10.58
CA LYS A 28 2.79 -6.83 11.62
C LYS A 28 2.13 -8.14 12.06
N LYS A 29 1.72 -9.01 11.13
CA LYS A 29 1.10 -10.31 11.43
C LYS A 29 2.04 -11.19 12.27
N LYS A 30 3.30 -11.34 11.85
CA LYS A 30 4.32 -12.10 12.60
C LYS A 30 4.48 -11.58 14.03
N ILE A 31 4.53 -10.26 14.21
CA ILE A 31 4.64 -9.66 15.55
C ILE A 31 3.40 -9.93 16.40
N GLN A 32 2.21 -9.88 15.82
CA GLN A 32 0.97 -10.23 16.52
C GLN A 32 0.97 -11.69 16.97
N GLU A 33 1.46 -12.61 16.15
CA GLU A 33 1.64 -14.03 16.53
C GLU A 33 2.64 -14.18 17.69
N TYR A 34 3.76 -13.46 17.66
CA TYR A 34 4.71 -13.44 18.78
C TYR A 34 4.10 -12.87 20.06
N LEU A 35 3.31 -11.80 19.97
CA LEU A 35 2.59 -11.24 21.11
C LEU A 35 1.62 -12.27 21.73
N LEU A 36 0.91 -13.04 20.91
CA LEU A 36 0.03 -14.11 21.40
C LEU A 36 0.83 -15.19 22.13
N LYS A 37 2.00 -15.60 21.59
CA LYS A 37 2.90 -16.54 22.26
C LYS A 37 3.39 -16.00 23.61
N ILE A 38 3.86 -14.75 23.66
CA ILE A 38 4.31 -14.11 24.91
C ILE A 38 3.19 -14.08 25.96
N LYS A 39 1.96 -13.71 25.57
CA LYS A 39 0.80 -13.73 26.47
C LYS A 39 0.51 -15.12 27.03
N ARG A 40 0.60 -16.17 26.19
CA ARG A 40 0.44 -17.56 26.62
C ARG A 40 1.54 -17.97 27.61
N TYR A 41 2.79 -17.60 27.34
CA TYR A 41 3.90 -17.87 28.27
C TYR A 41 3.70 -17.17 29.61
N ILE A 42 3.36 -15.88 29.62
CA ILE A 42 3.09 -15.14 30.86
C ILE A 42 2.03 -15.86 31.69
N LYS A 43 0.88 -16.23 31.09
CA LYS A 43 -0.18 -16.98 31.79
C LYS A 43 0.33 -18.32 32.35
N LYS A 44 1.06 -19.09 31.55
CA LYS A 44 1.64 -20.38 31.97
C LYS A 44 2.57 -20.22 33.17
N TYR A 45 3.47 -19.22 33.13
CA TYR A 45 4.45 -19.00 34.19
C TYR A 45 3.83 -18.41 35.46
N ILE A 46 2.79 -17.58 35.35
CA ILE A 46 1.99 -17.13 36.50
C ILE A 46 1.31 -18.32 37.19
N PHE A 47 0.68 -19.21 36.43
CA PHE A 47 0.07 -20.43 36.97
C PHE A 47 1.11 -21.34 37.66
N LEU A 48 2.26 -21.55 37.03
CA LEU A 48 3.36 -22.32 37.63
C LEU A 48 3.89 -21.67 38.91
N LEU A 49 4.02 -20.35 38.93
CA LEU A 49 4.45 -19.60 40.12
C LEU A 49 3.46 -19.78 41.27
N TYR A 50 2.16 -19.66 41.00
CA TYR A 50 1.11 -19.87 41.99
C TYR A 50 1.14 -21.29 42.56
N LYS A 51 1.20 -22.30 41.68
CA LYS A 51 1.35 -23.71 42.09
C LYS A 51 2.58 -23.91 42.98
N LYS A 52 3.73 -23.38 42.56
CA LYS A 52 5.01 -23.48 43.28
C LYS A 52 4.99 -22.75 44.63
N TYR A 53 4.27 -21.64 44.73
CA TYR A 53 4.12 -20.89 45.98
C TYR A 53 3.35 -21.71 47.02
N LEU A 54 2.26 -22.37 46.63
CA LEU A 54 1.46 -23.22 47.51
C LEU A 54 2.24 -24.40 48.11
N TYR A 55 3.22 -24.95 47.38
CA TYR A 55 4.08 -26.04 47.87
C TYR A 55 5.25 -25.58 48.75
N GLY A 56 5.30 -24.31 49.18
CA GLY A 56 6.32 -23.84 50.14
C GLY A 56 7.74 -23.74 49.57
N ILE A 57 7.88 -23.45 48.28
CA ILE A 57 9.20 -23.38 47.63
C ILE A 57 10.04 -22.20 48.15
N LYS A 58 11.37 -22.37 48.19
CA LYS A 58 12.33 -21.34 48.64
C LYS A 58 12.12 -20.00 47.92
N LYS A 59 12.21 -18.90 48.68
CA LYS A 59 12.02 -17.51 48.22
C LYS A 59 12.83 -17.14 46.97
N TYR A 60 14.04 -17.68 46.81
CA TYR A 60 14.90 -17.38 45.65
C TYR A 60 14.27 -17.84 44.32
N ILE A 61 13.59 -18.99 44.30
CA ILE A 61 12.95 -19.52 43.08
C ILE A 61 11.79 -18.61 42.68
N ILE A 62 10.98 -18.16 43.65
CA ILE A 62 9.87 -17.23 43.43
C ILE A 62 10.39 -15.93 42.77
N LYS A 63 11.51 -15.40 43.27
CA LYS A 63 12.16 -14.19 42.72
C LYS A 63 12.57 -14.38 41.26
N VAL A 64 13.13 -15.54 40.91
CA VAL A 64 13.50 -15.86 39.51
C VAL A 64 12.27 -15.86 38.59
N TYR A 65 11.16 -16.46 39.03
CA TYR A 65 9.91 -16.47 38.25
C TYR A 65 9.34 -15.07 38.05
N ILE A 66 9.32 -14.24 39.09
CA ILE A 66 8.86 -12.84 39.00
C ILE A 66 9.72 -12.05 38.01
N ASN A 67 11.05 -12.15 38.13
CA ASN A 67 11.97 -11.47 37.21
C ASN A 67 11.76 -11.91 35.75
N PHE A 68 11.54 -13.21 35.52
CA PHE A 68 11.24 -13.72 34.18
C PHE A 68 9.90 -13.19 33.64
N ILE A 69 8.85 -13.14 34.46
CA ILE A 69 7.56 -12.56 34.06
C ILE A 69 7.70 -11.07 33.73
N LEU A 70 8.44 -10.30 34.54
CA LEU A 70 8.72 -8.89 34.28
C LEU A 70 9.48 -8.71 32.95
N MET A 71 10.48 -9.54 32.67
CA MET A 71 11.20 -9.53 31.39
C MET A 71 10.24 -9.77 30.21
N LEU A 72 9.31 -10.74 30.33
CA LEU A 72 8.30 -11.00 29.30
C LEU A 72 7.33 -9.82 29.10
N GLN A 73 6.95 -9.13 30.17
CA GLN A 73 6.12 -7.92 30.09
C GLN A 73 6.83 -6.77 29.35
N VAL A 74 8.12 -6.57 29.62
CA VAL A 74 8.94 -5.59 28.89
C VAL A 74 9.04 -5.95 27.41
N ALA A 75 9.26 -7.23 27.09
CA ALA A 75 9.26 -7.71 25.72
C ALA A 75 7.90 -7.46 25.03
N MET A 76 6.79 -7.69 25.73
CA MET A 76 5.45 -7.41 25.21
C MET A 76 5.24 -5.93 24.89
N LYS A 77 5.69 -5.02 25.77
CA LYS A 77 5.65 -3.56 25.52
C LYS A 77 6.44 -3.20 24.25
N LYS A 78 7.66 -3.71 24.09
CA LYS A 78 8.49 -3.50 22.89
C LYS A 78 7.78 -4.00 21.62
N GLN A 79 7.16 -5.18 21.66
CA GLN A 79 6.43 -5.72 20.51
C GLN A 79 5.19 -4.88 20.16
N ASN A 80 4.44 -4.38 21.16
CA ASN A 80 3.29 -3.49 20.94
C ASN A 80 3.70 -2.15 20.28
N PHE A 81 4.86 -1.60 20.64
CA PHE A 81 5.43 -0.44 19.96
C PHE A 81 5.65 -0.74 18.47
N TRP A 82 6.25 -1.89 18.14
CA TRP A 82 6.45 -2.29 16.75
C TRP A 82 5.13 -2.47 15.98
N VAL A 83 4.09 -3.07 16.58
CA VAL A 83 2.76 -3.17 15.95
C VAL A 83 2.23 -1.78 15.58
N THR A 84 2.37 -0.82 16.50
CA THR A 84 1.90 0.56 16.30
C THR A 84 2.70 1.26 15.20
N TYR A 85 4.02 1.07 15.20
CA TYR A 85 4.91 1.55 14.15
C TYR A 85 4.51 1.02 12.77
N PHE A 86 4.32 -0.30 12.63
CA PHE A 86 3.90 -0.90 11.36
C PHE A 86 2.49 -0.47 10.94
N LYS A 87 1.55 -0.30 11.89
CA LYS A 87 0.21 0.26 11.60
C LYS A 87 0.32 1.66 10.98
N LYS A 88 1.17 2.53 11.53
CA LYS A 88 1.42 3.88 10.98
C LYS A 88 2.03 3.81 9.58
N LYS A 89 3.03 2.94 9.36
CA LYS A 89 3.65 2.76 8.03
C LYS A 89 2.66 2.26 6.98
N ILE A 90 1.83 1.27 7.32
CA ILE A 90 0.77 0.76 6.43
C ILE A 90 -0.20 1.88 6.04
N ARG A 91 -0.69 2.66 7.01
CA ARG A 91 -1.61 3.79 6.73
C ARG A 91 -0.99 4.81 5.77
N ARG A 92 0.26 5.21 5.99
CA ARG A 92 0.97 6.13 5.09
C ARG A 92 1.10 5.57 3.67
N LYS A 93 1.40 4.27 3.56
CA LYS A 93 1.54 3.58 2.28
C LYS A 93 0.23 3.51 1.49
N TYR A 94 -0.90 3.31 2.18
CA TYR A 94 -2.23 3.40 1.56
C TYR A 94 -2.53 4.80 1.01
N VAL A 95 -2.22 5.86 1.75
CA VAL A 95 -2.41 7.24 1.26
C VAL A 95 -1.60 7.48 -0.02
N ILE A 96 -0.34 7.05 -0.04
CA ILE A 96 0.52 7.15 -1.24
C ILE A 96 -0.07 6.34 -2.40
N TYR A 97 -0.53 5.12 -2.13
CA TYR A 97 -1.14 4.26 -3.15
C TYR A 97 -2.36 4.93 -3.79
N ASN A 98 -3.27 5.47 -2.97
CA ASN A 98 -4.49 6.12 -3.47
C ASN A 98 -4.15 7.36 -4.32
N ARG A 99 -3.14 8.14 -3.91
CA ARG A 99 -2.66 9.30 -4.70
C ARG A 99 -2.11 8.86 -6.04
N LEU A 100 -1.20 7.87 -6.06
CA LEU A 100 -0.61 7.36 -7.30
C LEU A 100 -1.68 6.78 -8.24
N TYR A 101 -2.64 6.04 -7.70
CA TYR A 101 -3.74 5.48 -8.47
C TYR A 101 -4.61 6.58 -9.08
N SER A 102 -5.02 7.57 -8.28
CA SER A 102 -5.79 8.72 -8.76
C SER A 102 -5.05 9.50 -9.84
N THR A 103 -3.74 9.71 -9.69
CA THR A 103 -2.95 10.37 -10.73
C THR A 103 -2.93 9.56 -12.03
N LEU A 104 -2.75 8.23 -11.94
CA LEU A 104 -2.79 7.34 -13.11
C LEU A 104 -4.14 7.44 -13.84
N GLU A 105 -5.24 7.46 -13.09
CA GLU A 105 -6.59 7.55 -13.63
C GLU A 105 -6.83 8.89 -14.34
N GLN A 106 -6.42 10.01 -13.73
CA GLN A 106 -6.47 11.33 -14.36
C GLN A 106 -5.66 11.38 -15.66
N TRP A 107 -4.48 10.76 -15.69
CA TRP A 107 -3.66 10.67 -16.89
C TRP A 107 -4.36 9.90 -18.01
N LYS A 108 -5.01 8.77 -17.72
CA LYS A 108 -5.78 8.00 -18.71
C LYS A 108 -6.93 8.80 -19.31
N ILE A 109 -7.62 9.60 -18.48
CA ILE A 109 -8.70 10.50 -18.94
C ILE A 109 -8.14 11.60 -19.85
N LEU A 110 -7.01 12.20 -19.49
CA LEU A 110 -6.38 13.22 -20.34
C LEU A 110 -5.89 12.64 -21.66
N GLU A 111 -5.35 11.43 -21.65
CA GLU A 111 -4.90 10.73 -22.85
C GLU A 111 -6.07 10.47 -23.81
N SER A 112 -7.20 9.96 -23.31
CA SER A 112 -8.38 9.69 -24.15
C SER A 112 -8.94 10.98 -24.77
N ARG A 113 -9.01 12.07 -23.99
CA ARG A 113 -9.41 13.40 -24.49
C ARG A 113 -8.46 13.92 -25.57
N PHE A 114 -7.16 13.73 -25.40
CA PHE A 114 -6.17 14.16 -26.38
C PHE A 114 -6.29 13.38 -27.69
N LYS A 115 -6.40 12.04 -27.63
CA LYS A 115 -6.65 11.18 -28.79
C LYS A 115 -7.92 11.58 -29.54
N TYR A 116 -9.00 11.85 -28.80
CA TYR A 116 -10.26 12.33 -29.38
C TYR A 116 -10.10 13.67 -30.10
N ARG A 117 -9.39 14.63 -29.51
CA ARG A 117 -9.13 15.94 -30.16
C ARG A 117 -8.36 15.80 -31.46
N ILE A 118 -7.33 14.94 -31.50
CA ILE A 118 -6.58 14.67 -32.73
C ILE A 118 -7.50 14.08 -33.79
N LYS A 119 -8.30 13.08 -33.44
CA LYS A 119 -9.27 12.45 -34.36
C LYS A 119 -10.27 13.46 -34.91
N LYS A 120 -10.86 14.29 -34.04
CA LYS A 120 -11.81 15.33 -34.45
C LYS A 120 -11.17 16.37 -35.38
N LYS A 121 -9.92 16.77 -35.11
CA LYS A 121 -9.19 17.70 -35.98
C LYS A 121 -8.95 17.11 -37.37
N ARG A 122 -8.57 15.83 -37.45
CA ARG A 122 -8.38 15.11 -38.73
C ARG A 122 -9.67 15.04 -39.55
N MET A 123 -10.78 14.65 -38.92
CA MET A 123 -12.09 14.63 -39.58
C MET A 123 -12.47 16.01 -40.14
N LEU A 124 -12.24 17.09 -39.37
CA LEU A 124 -12.53 18.45 -39.83
C LEU A 124 -11.61 18.91 -40.97
N THR A 125 -10.35 18.46 -41.01
CA THR A 125 -9.45 18.77 -42.13
C THR A 125 -9.83 18.00 -43.39
N GLU A 126 -10.15 16.72 -43.26
CA GLU A 126 -10.65 15.87 -44.36
C GLU A 126 -11.92 16.48 -44.98
N GLN A 127 -12.90 16.86 -44.16
CA GLN A 127 -14.11 17.54 -44.62
C GLN A 127 -13.84 18.86 -45.34
N ARG A 128 -12.84 19.63 -44.88
CA ARG A 128 -12.46 20.89 -45.55
C ARG A 128 -11.82 20.64 -46.91
N GLU A 129 -10.96 19.63 -47.02
CA GLU A 129 -10.33 19.22 -48.27
C GLU A 129 -11.37 18.73 -49.29
N GLU A 130 -12.30 17.88 -48.87
CA GLU A 130 -13.44 17.42 -49.69
C GLU A 130 -14.29 18.60 -50.17
N ASN A 131 -14.64 19.53 -49.28
CA ASN A 131 -15.43 20.72 -49.66
C ASN A 131 -14.71 21.59 -50.69
N ILE A 132 -13.39 21.82 -50.55
CA ILE A 132 -12.59 22.57 -51.53
C ILE A 132 -12.58 21.84 -52.87
N MET A 133 -12.43 20.51 -52.87
CA MET A 133 -12.44 19.71 -54.09
C MET A 133 -13.79 19.81 -54.81
N CYS A 134 -14.91 19.67 -54.09
CA CYS A 134 -16.26 19.81 -54.63
C CYS A 134 -16.52 21.21 -55.21
N LEU A 135 -16.10 22.26 -54.51
CA LEU A 135 -16.18 23.65 -55.00
C LEU A 135 -15.39 23.84 -56.30
N ASN A 136 -14.17 23.29 -56.37
CA ASN A 136 -13.35 23.37 -57.57
C ASN A 136 -14.01 22.63 -58.75
N ILE A 137 -14.55 21.44 -58.52
CA ILE A 137 -15.28 20.67 -59.54
C ILE A 137 -16.50 21.46 -60.03
N TYR A 138 -17.30 21.99 -59.11
CA TYR A 138 -18.48 22.80 -59.44
C TYR A 138 -18.11 24.03 -60.30
N ASN A 139 -17.05 24.75 -59.93
CA ASN A 139 -16.57 25.91 -60.69
C ASN A 139 -16.02 25.54 -62.08
N ILE A 140 -15.47 24.33 -62.26
CA ILE A 140 -15.05 23.84 -63.58
C ILE A 140 -16.26 23.60 -64.48
N TYR A 141 -17.35 23.03 -63.94
CA TYR A 141 -18.56 22.73 -64.73
C TYR A 141 -19.44 23.95 -65.05
N LEU A 142 -19.31 25.04 -64.31
CA LEU A 142 -20.01 26.30 -64.56
C LEU A 142 -19.32 27.22 -65.56
N LYS A 143 -18.11 26.86 -65.99
CA LYS A 143 -17.29 27.60 -66.95
C LYS A 143 -17.46 27.02 -68.34
#